data_AF-A0A9D7N818-F1
#
_entry.id   AF-A0A9D7N818-F1
#
_cell.length_a   1.000
_cell.length_b   1.000
_cell.length_c   1.000
_cell.angle_alpha   90.00
_cell.angle_beta   90.00
_cell.angle_gamma   90.00
#
_symmetry.space_group_name_H-M   'P 1'
#
loop_
_entity.id
_entity.type
_entity.pdbx_description
1 polymer ?
#
loop_
_entity_poly.entity_id
_entity_poly.type
_entity_poly.pdbx_seq_one_letter_code
_entity_poly.pdbx_strand_id
1 'polypeptide(L)'
;MDLVRTGLLMMQLQHAHTYSTSVEANRKRLLDALIAQQLSAGGIDIGNAGYWSQLIALIGQGKHQVASKAKGLQFFYVKGGGEGFLPSSYRGSNADRVVFGGGTTTSGATSSTMVFDNNDALVVFDQQGQLLDAALLERPLSIAERNMWTEPTAQKILGAWHERAVSLYRNTNFDIHYYGLKVADSLDWYRSGQVRVDFHKQEATNGCIFIVDAKTPPYTDKTRLNVFEPRMIERIQKAVGAKTKSKIGTMYVLSV
;
A
#
# COMPACT_ATOMS: atom_id res chain seq x y z
N MET A 1 12.93 -31.49 3.61
CA MET A 1 12.95 -30.14 4.18
C MET A 1 13.14 -30.29 5.68
N ASP A 2 14.16 -29.64 6.24
CA ASP A 2 14.54 -29.82 7.64
C ASP A 2 13.65 -28.95 8.55
N LEU A 3 12.69 -29.57 9.23
CA LEU A 3 11.68 -28.90 10.07
C LEU A 3 12.32 -28.07 11.19
N VAL A 4 13.48 -28.48 11.68
CA VAL A 4 14.22 -27.78 12.74
C VAL A 4 14.75 -26.44 12.24
N ARG A 5 15.27 -26.41 11.01
CA ARG A 5 15.79 -25.19 10.39
C ARG A 5 14.68 -24.18 10.10
N THR A 6 13.52 -24.64 9.63
CA THR A 6 12.35 -23.77 9.40
C THR A 6 11.82 -23.21 10.73
N GLY A 7 11.72 -24.02 11.78
CA GLY A 7 11.26 -23.57 13.10
C GLY A 7 12.17 -22.49 13.71
N LEU A 8 13.49 -22.68 13.65
CA LEU A 8 14.46 -21.70 14.14
C LEU A 8 14.38 -20.37 13.38
N LEU A 9 14.25 -20.43 12.06
CA LEU A 9 14.16 -19.24 11.21
C LEU A 9 12.85 -18.47 11.46
N MET A 10 11.72 -19.17 11.64
CA MET A 10 10.46 -18.53 12.01
C MET A 10 10.53 -17.83 13.37
N MET A 11 11.22 -18.42 14.36
CA MET A 11 11.44 -17.77 15.66
C MET A 11 12.31 -16.51 15.54
N GLN A 12 13.37 -16.54 14.74
CA GLN A 12 14.21 -15.36 14.48
C GLN A 12 13.42 -14.23 13.82
N LEU A 13 12.58 -14.58 12.84
CA LEU A 13 11.72 -13.60 12.18
C LEU A 13 10.70 -12.96 13.13
N GLN A 14 10.13 -13.72 14.07
CA GLN A 14 9.18 -13.17 15.05
C GLN A 14 9.80 -12.11 15.98
N HIS A 15 11.11 -12.20 16.24
CA HIS A 15 11.82 -11.24 17.08
C HIS A 15 12.29 -10.00 16.31
N ALA A 16 12.69 -10.17 15.05
CA ALA A 16 13.19 -9.08 14.21
C ALA A 16 12.08 -8.31 13.46
N HIS A 17 10.92 -8.93 13.23
CA HIS A 17 9.83 -8.39 12.43
C HIS A 17 8.50 -8.42 13.18
N THR A 18 7.59 -7.52 12.81
CA THR A 18 6.26 -7.44 13.42
C THR A 18 5.21 -8.04 12.51
N TYR A 19 4.54 -9.07 13.01
CA TYR A 19 3.36 -9.65 12.40
C TYR A 19 2.17 -9.43 13.33
N SER A 20 1.06 -8.96 12.77
CA SER A 20 -0.18 -8.69 13.49
C SER A 20 -0.99 -9.99 13.68
N THR A 21 -2.23 -9.89 14.15
CA THR A 21 -3.18 -11.01 14.23
C THR A 21 -4.11 -11.09 13.01
N SER A 22 -3.80 -10.36 11.93
CA SER A 22 -4.57 -10.40 10.68
C SER A 22 -4.57 -11.79 10.04
N VAL A 23 -5.53 -12.04 9.16
CA VAL A 23 -5.67 -13.33 8.47
C VAL A 23 -4.49 -13.62 7.55
N GLU A 24 -3.86 -12.58 6.99
CA GLU A 24 -2.69 -12.69 6.11
C GLU A 24 -1.39 -12.96 6.87
N ALA A 25 -1.29 -12.57 8.16
CA ALA A 25 -0.04 -12.58 8.93
C ALA A 25 0.65 -13.95 8.98
N ASN A 26 -0.13 -15.03 9.16
CA ASN A 26 0.42 -16.39 9.21
C ASN A 26 1.04 -16.81 7.87
N ARG A 27 0.33 -16.57 6.77
CA ARG A 27 0.79 -16.92 5.44
C ARG A 27 1.98 -16.05 5.03
N LYS A 28 1.94 -14.74 5.34
CA LYS A 28 3.07 -13.85 5.09
C LYS A 28 4.33 -14.33 5.78
N ARG A 29 4.25 -14.65 7.07
CA ARG A 29 5.38 -15.16 7.87
C ARG A 29 6.00 -16.44 7.28
N LEU A 30 5.20 -17.33 6.71
CA LEU A 30 5.69 -18.53 6.04
C LEU A 30 6.45 -18.18 4.75
N LEU A 31 5.90 -17.29 3.92
CA LEU A 31 6.56 -16.82 2.69
C LEU A 31 7.87 -16.11 3.00
N ASP A 32 7.86 -15.25 4.01
CA ASP A 32 9.00 -14.53 4.54
C ASP A 32 10.13 -15.47 4.99
N ALA A 33 9.78 -16.55 5.69
CA ALA A 33 10.74 -17.59 6.07
C ALA A 33 11.32 -18.34 4.85
N LEU A 34 10.51 -18.60 3.83
CA LEU A 34 10.97 -19.24 2.60
C LEU A 34 11.89 -18.34 1.78
N ILE A 35 11.60 -17.04 1.72
CA ILE A 35 12.40 -16.02 1.01
C ILE A 35 13.72 -15.79 1.73
N ALA A 36 13.70 -15.62 3.05
CA ALA A 36 14.90 -15.38 3.85
C ALA A 36 15.91 -16.53 3.78
N GLN A 37 15.46 -17.77 3.53
CA GLN A 37 16.37 -18.90 3.28
C GLN A 37 17.11 -18.80 1.94
N GLN A 38 16.56 -18.08 0.97
CA GLN A 38 17.07 -17.96 -0.40
C GLN A 38 17.91 -16.70 -0.61
N LEU A 39 17.70 -15.66 0.20
CA LEU A 39 18.49 -14.44 0.16
C LEU A 39 19.80 -14.63 0.93
N SER A 40 20.95 -14.52 0.24
CA SER A 40 22.27 -14.89 0.75
C SER A 40 22.84 -13.98 1.84
N ALA A 41 22.30 -12.78 2.04
CA ALA A 41 22.49 -11.92 3.22
C ALA A 41 21.62 -10.67 3.02
N GLY A 42 20.96 -10.18 4.07
CA GLY A 42 20.19 -8.92 4.03
C GLY A 42 18.80 -8.99 4.66
N GLY A 43 18.30 -10.19 4.97
CA GLY A 43 17.02 -10.37 5.65
C GLY A 43 15.82 -9.84 4.85
N ILE A 44 14.69 -9.71 5.54
CA ILE A 44 13.45 -9.15 5.01
C ILE A 44 13.50 -7.65 5.25
N ASP A 45 13.64 -6.86 4.18
CA ASP A 45 13.73 -5.41 4.27
C ASP A 45 12.79 -4.77 3.24
N ILE A 46 12.08 -3.71 3.64
CA ILE A 46 11.07 -3.06 2.81
C ILE A 46 11.69 -2.40 1.57
N GLY A 47 12.97 -2.03 1.61
CA GLY A 47 13.74 -1.49 0.49
C GLY A 47 14.45 -2.54 -0.36
N ASN A 48 14.31 -3.84 -0.07
CA ASN A 48 15.00 -4.89 -0.80
C ASN A 48 14.23 -5.32 -2.06
N ALA A 49 14.80 -5.02 -3.24
CA ALA A 49 14.20 -5.37 -4.53
C ALA A 49 14.06 -6.88 -4.76
N GLY A 50 15.04 -7.67 -4.31
CA GLY A 50 15.05 -9.12 -4.45
C GLY A 50 13.96 -9.77 -3.60
N TYR A 51 13.78 -9.29 -2.38
CA TYR A 51 12.70 -9.70 -1.49
C TYR A 51 11.32 -9.51 -2.15
N TRP A 52 11.01 -8.29 -2.61
CA TRP A 52 9.71 -8.00 -3.20
C TRP A 52 9.45 -8.75 -4.50
N SER A 53 10.47 -8.86 -5.36
CA SER A 53 10.36 -9.64 -6.61
C SER A 53 10.01 -11.10 -6.32
N GLN A 54 10.61 -11.68 -5.28
CA GLN A 54 10.34 -13.06 -4.89
C GLN A 54 8.97 -13.23 -4.23
N LEU A 55 8.57 -12.31 -3.34
CA LEU A 55 7.24 -12.32 -2.74
C LEU A 55 6.16 -12.25 -3.83
N ILE A 56 6.28 -11.29 -4.76
CA ILE A 56 5.35 -11.10 -5.89
C ILE A 56 5.24 -12.38 -6.73
N ALA A 57 6.37 -13.01 -7.07
CA ALA A 57 6.37 -14.25 -7.83
C ALA A 57 5.65 -15.40 -7.10
N LEU A 58 5.85 -15.53 -5.79
CA LEU A 58 5.21 -16.57 -4.96
C LEU A 58 3.70 -16.35 -4.84
N ILE A 59 3.26 -15.14 -4.47
CA ILE A 59 1.83 -14.84 -4.30
C ILE A 59 1.09 -14.76 -5.63
N GLY A 60 1.78 -14.33 -6.69
CA GLY A 60 1.29 -14.32 -8.07
C GLY A 60 1.29 -15.69 -8.73
N GLN A 61 1.77 -16.75 -8.05
CA GLN A 61 1.88 -18.12 -8.56
C GLN A 61 2.59 -18.19 -9.93
N GLY A 62 3.59 -17.33 -10.13
CA GLY A 62 4.31 -17.20 -11.41
C GLY A 62 3.53 -16.51 -12.55
N LYS A 63 2.23 -16.23 -12.39
CA LYS A 63 1.43 -15.48 -13.38
C LYS A 63 1.74 -13.99 -13.36
N HIS A 64 2.05 -13.47 -12.17
CA HIS A 64 2.51 -12.10 -11.98
C HIS A 64 3.92 -12.12 -11.41
N GLN A 65 4.82 -11.42 -12.09
CA GLN A 65 6.22 -11.28 -11.71
C GLN A 65 6.71 -9.90 -12.12
N VAL A 66 7.77 -9.42 -11.47
CA VAL A 66 8.47 -8.21 -11.88
C VAL A 66 9.14 -8.49 -13.22
N ALA A 67 8.68 -7.83 -14.27
CA ALA A 67 9.23 -7.99 -15.60
C ALA A 67 10.42 -7.05 -15.82
N SER A 68 11.40 -7.53 -16.60
CA SER A 68 12.32 -6.63 -17.28
C SER A 68 11.68 -6.15 -18.58
N LYS A 69 11.92 -4.89 -18.97
CA LYS A 69 11.38 -4.25 -20.19
C LYS A 69 9.86 -4.05 -20.19
N ALA A 70 9.28 -3.66 -19.05
CA ALA A 70 7.86 -3.35 -18.95
C ALA A 70 7.48 -2.08 -19.73
N LYS A 71 6.22 -2.00 -20.22
CA LYS A 71 5.67 -0.84 -20.96
C LYS A 71 5.28 0.34 -20.04
N GLY A 72 6.08 0.63 -19.02
CA GLY A 72 5.78 1.61 -17.96
C GLY A 72 6.26 1.14 -16.60
N LEU A 73 5.90 1.90 -15.56
CA LEU A 73 6.09 1.46 -14.18
C LEU A 73 5.18 0.26 -13.87
N GLN A 74 5.64 -0.59 -12.97
CA GLN A 74 4.91 -1.77 -12.51
C GLN A 74 4.51 -1.53 -11.06
N PHE A 75 3.21 -1.36 -10.81
CA PHE A 75 2.67 -1.13 -9.47
C PHE A 75 2.08 -2.44 -8.94
N PHE A 76 2.45 -2.83 -7.74
CA PHE A 76 1.92 -3.99 -7.05
C PHE A 76 1.30 -3.56 -5.73
N TYR A 77 -0.04 -3.60 -5.68
CA TYR A 77 -0.77 -3.55 -4.42
C TYR A 77 -0.76 -4.97 -3.84
N VAL A 78 -0.12 -5.16 -2.70
CA VAL A 78 0.01 -6.46 -2.05
C VAL A 78 -0.82 -6.47 -0.78
N LYS A 79 -1.96 -7.17 -0.82
CA LYS A 79 -2.81 -7.34 0.36
C LYS A 79 -2.10 -8.17 1.43
N GLY A 80 -2.02 -7.66 2.66
CA GLY A 80 -1.19 -8.26 3.71
C GLY A 80 0.32 -8.19 3.46
N GLY A 81 0.78 -7.44 2.46
CA GLY A 81 2.20 -7.32 2.12
C GLY A 81 3.04 -6.58 3.15
N GLY A 82 2.39 -5.74 3.98
CA GLY A 82 3.00 -4.97 5.05
C GLY A 82 3.32 -5.78 6.31
N GLU A 83 2.70 -6.95 6.49
CA GLU A 83 3.03 -7.88 7.57
C GLU A 83 4.53 -8.21 7.53
N GLY A 84 5.23 -8.13 8.67
CA GLY A 84 6.70 -8.21 8.77
C GLY A 84 7.42 -6.87 8.72
N PHE A 85 6.76 -5.80 8.25
CA PHE A 85 7.27 -4.43 8.21
C PHE A 85 6.51 -3.46 9.14
N LEU A 86 5.50 -3.96 9.84
CA LEU A 86 4.65 -3.15 10.70
C LEU A 86 5.44 -2.58 11.91
N PRO A 87 5.04 -1.39 12.41
CA PRO A 87 5.48 -0.90 13.70
C PRO A 87 5.21 -1.92 14.81
N SER A 88 6.10 -1.99 15.81
CA SER A 88 6.01 -2.97 16.91
C SER A 88 4.70 -2.90 17.71
N SER A 89 4.01 -1.76 17.70
CA SER A 89 2.69 -1.57 18.29
C SER A 89 1.61 -2.48 17.72
N TYR A 90 1.79 -3.03 16.51
CA TYR A 90 0.84 -3.96 15.91
C TYR A 90 1.00 -5.41 16.40
N ARG A 91 2.02 -5.71 17.22
CA ARG A 91 2.20 -7.05 17.78
C ARG A 91 1.01 -7.41 18.68
N GLY A 92 0.33 -8.51 18.35
CA GLY A 92 -0.86 -8.95 19.09
C GLY A 92 -2.12 -8.12 18.83
N SER A 93 -2.04 -7.13 17.94
CA SER A 93 -3.18 -6.33 17.48
C SER A 93 -3.58 -6.75 16.07
N ASN A 94 -4.81 -6.44 15.66
CA ASN A 94 -5.27 -6.76 14.32
C ASN A 94 -5.04 -5.58 13.35
N ALA A 95 -4.04 -5.69 12.47
CA ALA A 95 -3.66 -4.61 11.56
C ALA A 95 -4.59 -4.46 10.35
N ASP A 96 -5.44 -5.45 10.01
CA ASP A 96 -6.45 -5.31 8.95
C ASP A 96 -7.77 -4.69 9.47
N ARG A 97 -7.86 -4.40 10.79
CA ARG A 97 -9.05 -3.87 11.47
C ARG A 97 -8.70 -2.82 12.53
N VAL A 98 -7.96 -1.80 12.14
CA VAL A 98 -7.59 -0.72 13.06
C VAL A 98 -8.75 0.26 13.20
N VAL A 99 -9.29 0.39 14.42
CA VAL A 99 -10.40 1.30 14.71
C VAL A 99 -9.85 2.64 15.18
N PHE A 100 -10.15 3.70 14.44
CA PHE A 100 -9.87 5.08 14.83
C PHE A 100 -11.17 5.77 15.22
N GLY A 101 -11.31 6.09 16.51
CA GLY A 101 -12.33 7.02 17.01
C GLY A 101 -11.79 8.44 16.95
N GLY A 102 -12.61 9.42 16.56
CA GLY A 102 -12.13 10.81 16.44
C GLY A 102 -11.64 11.20 15.04
N GLY A 103 -11.81 10.36 14.03
CA GLY A 103 -11.32 10.64 12.68
C GLY A 103 -11.92 11.92 12.10
N THR A 104 -11.11 12.69 11.36
CA THR A 104 -11.58 13.87 10.62
C THR A 104 -11.77 13.49 9.16
N THR A 105 -12.98 13.69 8.64
CA THR A 105 -13.27 13.49 7.21
C THR A 105 -12.84 14.71 6.38
N THR A 106 -12.63 14.55 5.07
CA THR A 106 -12.29 15.68 4.18
C THR A 106 -13.39 16.76 4.14
N SER A 107 -14.62 16.44 4.59
CA SER A 107 -15.72 17.41 4.75
C SER A 107 -15.74 18.11 6.11
N GLY A 108 -14.77 17.84 6.99
CA GLY A 108 -14.67 18.48 8.31
C GLY A 108 -15.51 17.83 9.42
N ALA A 109 -16.17 16.69 9.16
CA ALA A 109 -16.84 15.95 10.22
C ALA A 109 -15.79 15.33 11.14
N THR A 110 -15.87 15.68 12.42
CA THR A 110 -15.01 15.19 13.51
C THR A 110 -15.73 14.10 14.27
N SER A 111 -14.98 13.15 14.85
CA SER A 111 -15.54 12.05 15.69
C SER A 111 -16.12 10.86 14.93
N SER A 112 -15.88 10.76 13.62
CA SER A 112 -16.27 9.57 12.87
C SER A 112 -15.46 8.36 13.31
N THR A 113 -16.12 7.24 13.56
CA THR A 113 -15.46 5.94 13.68
C THR A 113 -15.07 5.46 12.29
N MET A 114 -13.78 5.19 12.11
CA MET A 114 -13.21 4.66 10.89
C MET A 114 -12.53 3.33 11.17
N VAL A 115 -12.69 2.38 10.26
CA VAL A 115 -11.95 1.11 10.30
C VAL A 115 -10.96 1.12 9.15
N PHE A 116 -9.69 0.87 9.45
CA PHE A 116 -8.61 0.84 8.48
C PHE A 116 -7.97 -0.54 8.38
N ASP A 117 -7.48 -0.83 7.18
CA ASP A 117 -6.55 -1.89 6.89
C ASP A 117 -5.16 -1.27 6.70
N ASN A 118 -4.27 -1.60 7.63
CA ASN A 118 -2.90 -1.08 7.72
C ASN A 118 -1.86 -2.18 7.43
N ASN A 119 -2.28 -3.36 6.97
CA ASN A 119 -1.37 -4.47 6.68
C ASN A 119 -1.01 -4.60 5.20
N ASP A 120 -1.52 -3.71 4.36
CA ASP A 120 -1.28 -3.67 2.93
C ASP A 120 0.02 -2.92 2.57
N ALA A 121 0.58 -3.22 1.40
CA ALA A 121 1.74 -2.52 0.86
C ALA A 121 1.55 -2.14 -0.62
N LEU A 122 2.13 -1.01 -1.02
CA LEU A 122 2.32 -0.65 -2.43
C LEU A 122 3.80 -0.76 -2.76
N VAL A 123 4.11 -1.47 -3.84
CA VAL A 123 5.48 -1.68 -4.33
C VAL A 123 5.54 -1.24 -5.78
N VAL A 124 6.56 -0.46 -6.14
CA VAL A 124 6.69 0.12 -7.47
C VAL A 124 8.05 -0.22 -8.06
N PHE A 125 8.04 -0.83 -9.24
CA PHE A 125 9.23 -1.09 -10.03
C PHE A 125 9.25 -0.24 -11.30
N ASP A 126 10.44 0.06 -11.79
CA ASP A 126 10.63 0.72 -13.07
C ASP A 126 10.48 -0.24 -14.26
N GLN A 127 10.73 0.28 -15.46
CA GLN A 127 10.65 -0.47 -16.71
C GLN A 127 11.73 -1.56 -16.81
N GLN A 128 12.83 -1.40 -16.09
CA GLN A 128 13.96 -2.32 -16.05
C GLN A 128 13.82 -3.38 -14.94
N GLY A 129 12.73 -3.32 -14.16
CA GLY A 129 12.47 -4.22 -13.05
C GLY A 129 13.26 -3.87 -11.79
N GLN A 130 13.79 -2.64 -11.69
CA GLN A 130 14.42 -2.15 -10.46
C GLN A 130 13.37 -1.58 -9.53
N LEU A 131 13.53 -1.82 -8.22
CA LEU A 131 12.65 -1.26 -7.21
C LEU A 131 12.82 0.25 -7.17
N LEU A 132 11.74 0.98 -7.43
CA LEU A 132 11.68 2.43 -7.19
C LEU A 132 11.40 2.70 -5.72
N ASP A 133 10.32 2.14 -5.19
CA ASP A 133 9.97 2.29 -3.78
C ASP A 133 8.97 1.22 -3.33
N ALA A 134 8.87 1.03 -2.02
CA ALA A 134 7.83 0.27 -1.36
C ALA A 134 7.39 1.02 -0.10
N ALA A 135 6.08 1.04 0.16
CA ALA A 135 5.51 1.71 1.32
C ALA A 135 4.35 0.89 1.90
N LEU A 136 4.19 0.99 3.21
CA LEU A 136 2.97 0.56 3.89
C LEU A 136 1.81 1.47 3.47
N LEU A 137 0.61 0.90 3.51
CA LEU A 137 -0.61 1.61 3.22
C LEU A 137 -1.50 1.70 4.45
N GLU A 138 -2.28 2.78 4.53
CA GLU A 138 -3.44 2.85 5.41
C GLU A 138 -4.68 3.00 4.53
N ARG A 139 -5.49 1.93 4.43
CA ARG A 139 -6.67 1.88 3.58
C ARG A 139 -7.93 1.93 4.43
N PRO A 140 -8.82 2.92 4.26
CA PRO A 140 -10.09 2.93 4.97
C PRO A 140 -11.00 1.81 4.43
N LEU A 141 -11.43 0.91 5.31
CA LEU A 141 -12.44 -0.12 5.04
C LEU A 141 -13.84 0.44 5.19
N SER A 142 -14.11 1.20 6.25
CA SER A 142 -15.43 1.78 6.49
C SER A 142 -15.34 3.12 7.24
N ILE A 143 -16.31 4.00 6.98
CA ILE A 143 -16.44 5.30 7.63
C ILE A 143 -17.91 5.46 8.05
N ALA A 144 -18.19 5.43 9.37
CA ALA A 144 -19.54 5.30 9.90
C ALA A 144 -20.52 6.43 9.48
N GLU A 145 -20.03 7.67 9.32
CA GLU A 145 -20.88 8.82 8.98
C GLU A 145 -21.19 8.96 7.48
N ARG A 146 -20.67 8.06 6.63
CA ARG A 146 -20.92 8.08 5.18
C ARG A 146 -21.47 6.75 4.69
N ASN A 147 -22.76 6.74 4.38
CA ASN A 147 -23.50 5.59 3.87
C ASN A 147 -22.88 4.90 2.63
N MET A 148 -21.98 5.58 1.90
CA MET A 148 -21.37 5.06 0.68
C MET A 148 -20.02 4.35 0.90
N TRP A 149 -19.25 4.75 1.92
CA TRP A 149 -17.92 4.18 2.17
C TRP A 149 -18.00 3.02 3.17
N THR A 150 -18.48 1.90 2.65
CA THR A 150 -18.59 0.63 3.36
C THR A 150 -17.48 -0.32 2.93
N GLU A 151 -17.22 -1.34 3.74
CA GLU A 151 -16.21 -2.33 3.39
C GLU A 151 -16.50 -3.05 2.06
N PRO A 152 -17.75 -3.46 1.75
CA PRO A 152 -18.08 -3.96 0.42
C PRO A 152 -17.70 -3.00 -0.72
N THR A 153 -17.88 -1.69 -0.53
CA THR A 153 -17.45 -0.67 -1.50
C THR A 153 -15.92 -0.68 -1.63
N ALA A 154 -15.20 -0.64 -0.51
CA ALA A 154 -13.73 -0.63 -0.50
C ALA A 154 -13.13 -1.87 -1.19
N GLN A 155 -13.69 -3.06 -0.93
CA GLN A 155 -13.23 -4.30 -1.57
C GLN A 155 -13.54 -4.34 -3.07
N LYS A 156 -14.72 -3.87 -3.50
CA LYS A 156 -15.08 -3.79 -4.93
C LYS A 156 -14.13 -2.91 -5.72
N ILE A 157 -13.77 -1.75 -5.15
CA ILE A 157 -12.85 -0.80 -5.80
C ILE A 157 -11.47 -1.42 -5.96
N LEU A 158 -10.95 -2.06 -4.90
CA LEU A 158 -9.65 -2.70 -4.96
C LEU A 158 -9.63 -3.84 -5.99
N GLY A 159 -10.69 -4.66 -6.05
CA GLY A 159 -10.85 -5.69 -7.08
C GLY A 159 -10.90 -5.13 -8.51
N ALA A 160 -11.45 -3.93 -8.71
CA ALA A 160 -11.58 -3.28 -10.01
C ALA A 160 -10.27 -2.67 -10.53
N TRP A 161 -9.21 -2.63 -9.74
CA TRP A 161 -7.92 -2.02 -10.08
C TRP A 161 -6.89 -2.97 -10.67
N HIS A 162 -7.12 -4.28 -10.58
CA HIS A 162 -6.21 -5.27 -11.14
C HIS A 162 -6.09 -5.11 -12.66
N GLU A 163 -4.85 -5.06 -13.15
CA GLU A 163 -4.47 -4.82 -14.55
C GLU A 163 -4.96 -3.49 -15.13
N ARG A 164 -5.07 -2.46 -14.28
CA ARG A 164 -5.52 -1.13 -14.72
C ARG A 164 -4.42 -0.09 -14.74
N ALA A 165 -4.61 0.90 -15.60
CA ALA A 165 -3.64 1.97 -15.77
C ALA A 165 -3.58 2.87 -14.54
N VAL A 166 -2.36 3.16 -14.09
CA VAL A 166 -2.08 4.14 -13.04
C VAL A 166 -1.70 5.47 -13.68
N SER A 167 -2.19 6.57 -13.12
CA SER A 167 -1.87 7.93 -13.53
C SER A 167 -1.40 8.73 -12.32
N LEU A 168 -0.35 9.51 -12.51
CA LEU A 168 0.10 10.49 -11.56
C LEU A 168 -0.63 11.80 -11.83
N TYR A 169 -1.27 12.35 -10.81
CA TYR A 169 -2.06 13.57 -10.93
C TYR A 169 -1.84 14.50 -9.73
N ARG A 170 -2.31 15.75 -9.85
CA ARG A 170 -2.30 16.74 -8.78
C ARG A 170 -3.72 17.04 -8.36
N ASN A 171 -3.99 17.01 -7.07
CA ASN A 171 -5.22 17.49 -6.48
C ASN A 171 -4.99 18.90 -5.89
N THR A 172 -5.86 19.84 -6.25
CA THR A 172 -5.89 21.20 -5.70
C THR A 172 -7.31 21.61 -5.28
N ASN A 173 -8.22 20.65 -5.12
CA ASN A 173 -9.64 20.91 -4.85
C ASN A 173 -10.00 20.91 -3.36
N PHE A 174 -9.01 20.68 -2.48
CA PHE A 174 -9.18 20.59 -1.03
C PHE A 174 -8.11 21.42 -0.31
N ASP A 175 -8.29 21.66 0.99
CA ASP A 175 -7.35 22.40 1.85
C ASP A 175 -5.92 21.84 1.81
N ILE A 176 -5.79 20.54 1.59
CA ILE A 176 -4.52 19.86 1.41
C ILE A 176 -4.36 19.55 -0.08
N HIS A 177 -3.43 20.26 -0.72
CA HIS A 177 -2.97 19.95 -2.05
C HIS A 177 -1.99 18.79 -2.02
N TYR A 178 -2.04 17.92 -3.02
CA TYR A 178 -1.14 16.77 -3.09
C TYR A 178 -0.91 16.30 -4.52
N TYR A 179 0.19 15.59 -4.73
CA TYR A 179 0.34 14.69 -5.86
C TYR A 179 -0.05 13.28 -5.42
N GLY A 180 -0.81 12.60 -6.27
CA GLY A 180 -1.35 11.27 -5.94
C GLY A 180 -1.40 10.35 -7.15
N LEU A 181 -1.67 9.08 -6.86
CA LEU A 181 -1.85 8.05 -7.86
C LEU A 181 -3.34 7.75 -8.01
N LYS A 182 -3.86 7.97 -9.21
CA LYS A 182 -5.19 7.54 -9.60
C LYS A 182 -5.08 6.25 -10.40
N VAL A 183 -5.90 5.27 -10.08
CA VAL A 183 -6.02 4.02 -10.86
C VAL A 183 -7.33 4.06 -11.63
N ALA A 184 -7.29 3.76 -12.92
CA ALA A 184 -8.51 3.51 -13.67
C ALA A 184 -9.21 2.29 -13.07
N ASP A 185 -10.53 2.29 -12.93
CA ASP A 185 -11.26 1.15 -12.42
C ASP A 185 -12.10 0.50 -13.54
N SER A 186 -12.29 -0.81 -13.46
CA SER A 186 -13.12 -1.55 -14.43
C SER A 186 -14.62 -1.34 -14.29
N LEU A 187 -15.07 -0.64 -13.24
CA LEU A 187 -16.47 -0.37 -12.96
C LEU A 187 -16.92 1.00 -13.52
N ASP A 188 -15.99 1.75 -14.13
CA ASP A 188 -16.17 3.14 -14.56
C ASP A 188 -16.62 4.09 -13.43
N TRP A 189 -16.43 3.75 -12.15
CA TRP A 189 -16.87 4.56 -11.02
C TRP A 189 -16.15 5.90 -10.93
N TYR A 190 -14.88 5.92 -11.33
CA TYR A 190 -14.15 7.17 -11.48
C TYR A 190 -14.69 8.04 -12.61
N ARG A 191 -15.13 7.43 -13.71
CA ARG A 191 -15.63 8.13 -14.90
C ARG A 191 -17.04 8.67 -14.66
N SER A 192 -17.89 7.89 -13.99
CA SER A 192 -19.23 8.31 -13.58
C SER A 192 -19.23 9.29 -12.41
N GLY A 193 -18.09 9.44 -11.71
CA GLY A 193 -17.97 10.29 -10.53
C GLY A 193 -18.62 9.69 -9.28
N GLN A 194 -19.03 8.42 -9.34
CA GLN A 194 -19.65 7.71 -8.22
C GLN A 194 -18.69 7.60 -7.02
N VAL A 195 -17.42 7.29 -7.28
CA VAL A 195 -16.37 7.22 -6.25
C VAL A 195 -15.03 7.65 -6.85
N ARG A 196 -14.20 8.36 -6.08
CA ARG A 196 -12.82 8.71 -6.44
C ARG A 196 -11.89 8.34 -5.28
N VAL A 197 -10.96 7.42 -5.52
CA VAL A 197 -10.11 6.80 -4.49
C VAL A 197 -8.68 6.73 -4.97
N ASP A 198 -7.83 7.61 -4.48
CA ASP A 198 -6.43 7.67 -4.90
C ASP A 198 -5.47 7.32 -3.77
N PHE A 199 -4.20 7.15 -4.14
CA PHE A 199 -3.09 7.01 -3.21
C PHE A 199 -2.40 8.36 -3.02
N HIS A 200 -2.26 8.81 -1.79
CA HIS A 200 -1.53 10.04 -1.47
C HIS A 200 -1.05 10.07 -0.01
N LYS A 201 -0.45 11.20 0.41
CA LYS A 201 -0.03 11.41 1.81
C LYS A 201 -1.19 11.35 2.80
N GLN A 202 -0.87 10.97 4.04
CA GLN A 202 -1.82 10.90 5.14
C GLN A 202 -2.41 12.29 5.45
N GLU A 203 -3.74 12.39 5.36
CA GLU A 203 -4.51 13.61 5.65
C GLU A 203 -5.95 13.24 6.08
N ALA A 204 -6.96 14.06 5.81
CA ALA A 204 -8.35 13.70 6.09
C ALA A 204 -8.94 12.84 4.95
N THR A 205 -9.52 11.68 5.25
CA THR A 205 -10.04 10.76 4.22
C THR A 205 -11.57 10.74 4.14
N ASN A 206 -12.08 10.51 2.93
CA ASN A 206 -13.43 10.05 2.63
C ASN A 206 -13.44 8.71 1.87
N GLY A 207 -12.29 8.03 1.82
CA GLY A 207 -12.11 6.76 1.12
C GLY A 207 -10.75 6.57 0.46
N CYS A 208 -9.93 7.63 0.36
CA CYS A 208 -8.58 7.58 -0.22
C CYS A 208 -7.63 6.69 0.62
N ILE A 209 -6.65 6.09 -0.06
CA ILE A 209 -5.64 5.21 0.55
C ILE A 209 -4.39 6.04 0.82
N PHE A 210 -3.84 5.94 2.01
CA PHE A 210 -2.65 6.69 2.35
C PHE A 210 -1.37 5.89 2.15
N ILE A 211 -0.37 6.56 1.57
CA ILE A 211 1.01 6.09 1.50
C ILE A 211 1.68 6.52 2.80
N VAL A 212 2.04 5.56 3.64
CA VAL A 212 2.68 5.84 4.93
C VAL A 212 4.12 6.26 4.69
N ASP A 213 4.46 7.46 5.14
CA ASP A 213 5.82 7.99 5.16
C ASP A 213 6.08 8.60 6.54
N ALA A 214 7.15 8.17 7.20
CA ALA A 214 7.50 8.60 8.56
C ALA A 214 7.76 10.11 8.67
N LYS A 215 7.98 10.81 7.55
CA LYS A 215 8.19 12.26 7.51
C LYS A 215 6.89 13.04 7.27
N THR A 216 5.75 12.36 7.10
CA THR A 216 4.46 13.01 6.85
C THR A 216 4.11 13.92 8.03
N PRO A 217 3.94 15.24 7.81
CA PRO A 217 3.47 16.14 8.86
C PRO A 217 2.06 15.73 9.35
N PRO A 218 1.72 15.97 10.62
CA PRO A 218 0.37 15.70 11.10
C PRO A 218 -0.65 16.59 10.40
N TYR A 219 -1.90 16.12 10.28
CA TYR A 219 -2.98 16.87 9.63
C TYR A 219 -3.23 18.26 10.24
N THR A 220 -2.91 18.45 11.52
CA THR A 220 -3.02 19.75 12.21
C THR A 220 -2.03 20.79 11.69
N ASP A 221 -0.93 20.39 11.05
CA ASP A 221 0.08 21.25 10.44
C ASP A 221 -0.13 21.33 8.90
N LYS A 222 -1.27 21.93 8.51
CA LYS A 222 -1.69 22.02 7.11
C LYS A 222 -0.64 22.68 6.20
N THR A 223 0.13 23.64 6.72
CA THR A 223 1.15 24.37 5.96
C THR A 223 2.28 23.43 5.55
N ARG A 224 2.86 22.67 6.49
CA ARG A 224 3.92 21.70 6.16
C ARG A 224 3.37 20.55 5.33
N LEU A 225 2.14 20.11 5.60
CA LEU A 225 1.51 19.04 4.84
C LEU A 225 1.31 19.42 3.36
N ASN A 226 0.94 20.67 3.07
CA ASN A 226 0.73 21.17 1.70
C ASN A 226 2.00 21.19 0.83
N VAL A 227 3.18 21.29 1.44
CA VAL A 227 4.47 21.29 0.71
C VAL A 227 5.17 19.93 0.75
N PHE A 228 4.72 19.02 1.62
CA PHE A 228 5.26 17.67 1.75
C PHE A 228 4.69 16.75 0.67
N GLU A 229 5.52 15.89 0.10
CA GLU A 229 5.09 14.75 -0.73
C GLU A 229 5.77 13.47 -0.24
N PRO A 230 5.09 12.30 -0.22
CA PRO A 230 5.70 11.05 0.18
C PRO A 230 6.88 10.68 -0.71
N ARG A 231 7.93 10.08 -0.16
CA ARG A 231 9.13 9.66 -0.90
C ARG A 231 8.80 8.86 -2.17
N MET A 232 7.80 7.98 -2.08
CA MET A 232 7.35 7.18 -3.22
C MET A 232 6.86 8.05 -4.39
N ILE A 233 6.07 9.09 -4.11
CA ILE A 233 5.55 10.00 -5.13
C ILE A 233 6.69 10.78 -5.79
N GLU A 234 7.66 11.26 -5.00
CA GLU A 234 8.86 11.94 -5.52
C GLU A 234 9.68 11.02 -6.44
N ARG A 235 9.88 9.75 -6.04
CA ARG A 235 10.61 8.76 -6.84
C ARG A 235 9.87 8.42 -8.14
N ILE A 236 8.55 8.29 -8.09
CA ILE A 236 7.72 8.10 -9.28
C ILE A 236 7.83 9.31 -10.22
N GLN A 237 7.71 10.53 -9.70
CA GLN A 237 7.86 11.76 -10.48
C GLN A 237 9.21 11.83 -11.19
N LYS A 238 10.29 11.48 -10.47
CA LYS A 238 11.64 11.40 -11.02
C LYS A 238 11.75 10.35 -12.12
N ALA A 239 11.27 9.13 -11.88
CA ALA A 239 11.33 8.03 -12.85
C ALA A 239 10.51 8.32 -14.12
N VAL A 240 9.37 9.00 -13.96
CA VAL A 240 8.48 9.38 -15.06
C VAL A 240 8.99 10.63 -15.80
N GLY A 241 9.78 11.47 -15.13
CA GLY A 241 10.25 12.77 -15.64
C GLY A 241 9.14 13.84 -15.69
N ALA A 242 8.08 13.70 -14.88
CA ALA A 242 6.96 14.65 -14.87
C ALA A 242 6.27 14.70 -13.49
N LYS A 243 5.71 15.87 -13.15
CA LYS A 243 4.90 16.05 -11.93
C LYS A 243 3.50 15.44 -12.02
N THR A 244 2.97 15.35 -13.24
CA THR A 244 1.68 14.72 -13.55
C THR A 244 1.78 14.04 -14.91
N LYS A 245 1.23 12.84 -15.06
CA LYS A 245 1.19 12.12 -16.34
C LYS A 245 0.15 11.02 -16.28
N SER A 246 -0.62 10.86 -17.36
CA SER A 246 -1.58 9.77 -17.49
C SER A 246 -0.90 8.47 -17.91
N LYS A 247 -1.45 7.33 -17.46
CA LYS A 247 -1.02 5.98 -17.88
C LYS A 247 0.50 5.76 -17.72
N ILE A 248 1.03 6.06 -16.54
CA ILE A 248 2.46 5.91 -16.21
C ILE A 248 2.87 4.45 -15.98
N GLY A 249 1.91 3.56 -15.78
CA GLY A 249 2.14 2.15 -15.52
C GLY A 249 0.85 1.39 -15.31
N THR A 250 0.98 0.16 -14.82
CA THR A 250 -0.13 -0.77 -14.57
C THR A 250 -0.14 -1.21 -13.11
N MET A 251 -1.32 -1.23 -12.50
CA MET A 251 -1.57 -1.76 -11.17
C MET A 251 -1.90 -3.24 -11.24
N TYR A 252 -1.21 -4.04 -10.43
CA TYR A 252 -1.51 -5.43 -10.15
C TYR A 252 -1.90 -5.53 -8.68
N VAL A 253 -3.09 -6.05 -8.41
CA VAL A 253 -3.57 -6.30 -7.06
C VAL A 253 -3.36 -7.78 -6.76
N LEU A 254 -2.56 -8.08 -5.74
CA LEU A 254 -2.19 -9.43 -5.30
C LEU A 254 -2.55 -9.59 -3.83
N SER A 255 -2.68 -10.84 -3.37
CA SER A 255 -2.98 -11.15 -1.98
C SER A 255 -2.03 -12.22 -1.48
N VAL A 256 -1.53 -12.02 -0.26
CA VAL A 256 -0.65 -12.97 0.42
C VAL A 256 -1.29 -14.33 0.60
#